data_AF-A0A1U0UL03-F1
#
_entry.id   AF-A0A1U0UL03-F1
#
_cell.length_a   1.000
_cell.length_b   1.000
_cell.length_c   1.000
_cell.angle_alpha   90.00
_cell.angle_beta   90.00
_cell.angle_gamma   90.00
#
_symmetry.space_group_name_H-M   'P 1'
#
loop_
_entity.id
_entity.type
_entity.pdbx_description
1 polymer ?
#
loop_
_entity_poly.entity_id
_entity_poly.type
_entity_poly.pdbx_seq_one_letter_code
_entity_poly.pdbx_strand_id
1 'polypeptide(L)'
;MSDDDLNIQPGAVSSSGQRLTDLATAAKAQNATYFTSQEPAAAGNPGFSAGAALTSFAQVLHAKMDGFIDELAHNGEQIVASARSVQQVDGDAANGFNREMSALNGLAQQPRPHSGP
;
A
#
# COMPACT_ATOMS: atom_id res chain seq x y z
N MET A 1 2.76 28.56 -17.54
CA MET A 1 2.14 27.26 -17.24
C MET A 1 3.17 26.48 -16.43
N SER A 2 3.12 26.53 -15.10
CA SER A 2 4.15 25.89 -14.26
C SER A 2 3.76 25.81 -12.77
N ASP A 3 2.54 25.37 -12.45
CA ASP A 3 2.12 25.15 -11.05
C ASP A 3 1.61 23.71 -10.79
N ASP A 4 1.73 22.81 -11.77
CA ASP A 4 1.18 21.45 -11.71
C ASP A 4 2.27 20.36 -11.74
N ASP A 5 3.47 20.69 -11.24
CA ASP A 5 4.44 19.65 -10.88
C ASP A 5 3.95 18.97 -9.60
N LEU A 6 3.11 17.95 -9.79
CA LEU A 6 2.72 16.97 -8.77
C LEU A 6 3.99 16.27 -8.26
N ASN A 7 4.67 16.88 -7.30
CA ASN A 7 5.82 16.29 -6.61
C ASN A 7 5.33 15.21 -5.62
N ILE A 8 4.91 14.07 -6.15
CA ILE A 8 4.61 12.89 -5.35
C ILE A 8 5.94 12.26 -4.97
N GLN A 9 6.31 12.31 -3.68
CA GLN A 9 7.46 11.59 -3.15
C GLN A 9 7.12 10.11 -2.95
N PRO A 10 7.47 9.20 -3.89
CA PRO A 10 6.90 7.86 -3.89
C PRO A 10 7.40 7.03 -2.71
N GLY A 11 8.62 7.31 -2.22
CA GLY A 11 9.15 6.70 -1.00
C GLY A 11 8.35 7.05 0.25
N ALA A 12 7.91 8.31 0.40
CA ALA A 12 7.09 8.74 1.53
C ALA A 12 5.67 8.16 1.47
N VAL A 13 5.11 8.06 0.27
CA VAL A 13 3.81 7.42 0.00
C VAL A 13 3.87 5.93 0.33
N SER A 14 4.90 5.21 -0.15
CA SER A 14 5.10 3.80 0.17
C SER A 14 5.32 3.57 1.66
N SER A 15 6.07 4.42 2.36
CA SER A 15 6.26 4.31 3.81
C SER A 15 4.96 4.51 4.59
N SER A 16 4.11 5.43 4.13
CA SER A 16 2.79 5.68 4.72
C SER A 16 1.84 4.50 4.51
N GLY A 17 1.83 3.91 3.31
CA GLY A 17 1.08 2.68 3.01
C GLY A 17 1.53 1.51 3.90
N GLN A 18 2.84 1.31 4.08
CA GLN A 18 3.38 0.27 4.95
C GLN A 18 2.92 0.45 6.42
N ARG A 19 2.96 1.68 6.94
CA ARG A 19 2.49 1.98 8.30
C ARG A 19 1.00 1.68 8.48
N LEU A 20 0.17 1.92 7.46
CA LEU A 20 -1.25 1.58 7.49
C LEU A 20 -1.45 0.06 7.56
N THR A 21 -0.71 -0.72 6.78
CA THR A 21 -0.73 -2.18 6.83
C THR A 21 -0.29 -2.73 8.19
N ASP A 22 0.75 -2.15 8.79
CA ASP A 22 1.25 -2.56 10.11
C ASP A 22 0.22 -2.25 11.21
N LEU A 23 -0.40 -1.07 11.17
CA LEU A 23 -1.46 -0.67 12.09
C LEU A 23 -2.71 -1.54 11.94
N ALA A 24 -3.11 -1.87 10.70
CA ALA A 24 -4.20 -2.79 10.44
C ALA A 24 -3.93 -4.17 11.06
N THR A 25 -2.72 -4.70 10.85
CA THR A 25 -2.32 -6.01 11.39
C THR A 25 -2.36 -6.00 12.93
N ALA A 26 -1.83 -4.95 13.56
CA ALA A 26 -1.85 -4.81 15.02
C ALA A 26 -3.28 -4.67 15.56
N ALA A 27 -4.13 -3.91 14.88
CA ALA A 27 -5.54 -3.75 15.24
C ALA A 27 -6.29 -5.09 15.17
N LYS A 28 -6.06 -5.90 14.13
CA LYS A 28 -6.69 -7.23 13.99
C LYS A 28 -6.31 -8.16 15.14
N ALA A 29 -5.02 -8.18 15.49
CA ALA A 29 -4.52 -8.98 16.61
C ALA A 29 -5.15 -8.57 17.95
N GLN A 30 -5.27 -7.25 18.22
CA GLN A 30 -5.96 -6.77 19.42
C GLN A 30 -7.45 -7.09 19.39
N ASN A 31 -8.11 -6.92 18.24
CA ASN A 31 -9.53 -7.20 18.07
C ASN A 31 -9.87 -8.64 18.48
N ALA A 32 -9.10 -9.61 18.00
CA ALA A 32 -9.27 -11.02 18.34
C ALA A 32 -9.24 -11.29 19.86
N THR A 33 -8.41 -10.55 20.63
CA THR A 33 -8.34 -10.75 22.09
C THR A 33 -9.60 -10.32 22.82
N TYR A 34 -10.27 -9.26 22.37
CA TYR A 34 -11.51 -8.79 23.01
C TYR A 34 -12.67 -9.74 22.76
N PHE A 35 -12.72 -10.39 21.59
CA PHE A 35 -13.80 -11.31 21.23
C PHE A 35 -13.60 -12.74 21.76
N THR A 36 -12.35 -13.17 21.97
CA THR A 36 -12.05 -14.48 22.60
C THR A 36 -12.50 -14.54 24.07
N SER A 37 -12.57 -13.39 24.76
CA SER A 37 -12.99 -13.31 26.17
C SER A 37 -14.50 -13.56 26.41
N GLN A 38 -15.31 -13.58 25.35
CA GLN A 38 -16.77 -13.53 25.48
C GLN A 38 -17.45 -14.89 25.60
N GLU A 39 -16.90 -15.93 24.97
CA GLU A 39 -17.38 -17.31 25.13
C GLU A 39 -17.27 -17.79 26.59
N PRO A 40 -16.13 -17.63 27.29
CA PRO A 40 -16.03 -17.96 28.71
C PRO A 40 -16.97 -17.14 29.60
N ALA A 41 -17.17 -15.85 29.29
CA ALA A 41 -18.03 -14.96 30.05
C ALA A 41 -19.52 -15.33 29.93
N ALA A 42 -19.96 -15.77 28.75
CA ALA A 42 -21.31 -16.29 28.51
C ALA A 42 -21.52 -17.66 29.18
N ALA A 43 -20.53 -18.56 29.09
CA ALA A 43 -20.57 -19.87 29.72
C ALA A 43 -20.61 -19.81 31.26
N GLY A 44 -19.97 -18.79 31.86
CA GLY A 44 -19.96 -18.55 33.30
C GLY A 44 -21.27 -18.00 33.89
N ASN A 45 -22.25 -17.59 33.06
CA ASN A 45 -23.51 -17.01 33.50
C ASN A 45 -24.76 -17.77 32.98
N PRO A 46 -24.96 -19.04 33.36
CA PRO A 46 -26.16 -19.78 33.01
C PRO A 46 -27.42 -19.10 33.60
N GLY A 47 -28.40 -18.78 32.75
CA GLY A 47 -29.64 -18.10 33.12
C GLY A 47 -29.74 -16.64 32.65
N PHE A 48 -28.66 -16.06 32.15
CA PHE A 48 -28.70 -14.72 31.55
C PHE A 48 -29.31 -14.80 30.13
N SER A 49 -30.60 -14.49 30.01
CA SER A 49 -31.37 -14.62 28.75
C SER A 49 -30.79 -13.81 27.59
N ALA A 50 -30.07 -12.72 27.88
CA ALA A 50 -29.40 -11.89 26.88
C ALA A 50 -28.04 -12.45 26.42
N GLY A 51 -27.51 -13.50 27.06
CA GLY A 51 -26.17 -14.03 26.78
C GLY A 51 -25.98 -14.44 25.31
N ALA A 52 -26.91 -15.22 24.76
CA ALA A 52 -26.85 -15.64 23.35
C ALA A 52 -26.94 -14.45 22.37
N ALA A 53 -27.76 -13.45 22.68
CA ALA A 53 -27.90 -12.25 21.85
C ALA A 53 -26.63 -11.38 21.88
N LEU A 54 -25.98 -11.26 23.04
CA LEU A 54 -24.72 -10.54 23.19
C LEU A 54 -23.58 -11.25 22.46
N THR A 55 -23.47 -12.57 22.57
CA THR A 55 -22.48 -13.36 21.81
C THR A 55 -22.68 -13.23 20.30
N SER A 56 -23.94 -13.30 19.82
CA SER A 56 -24.23 -13.12 18.40
C SER A 56 -23.92 -11.71 17.90
N PHE A 57 -24.30 -10.68 18.67
CA PHE A 57 -23.95 -9.30 18.36
C PHE A 57 -22.43 -9.11 18.27
N ALA A 58 -21.70 -9.70 19.21
CA ALA A 58 -20.25 -9.60 19.22
C ALA A 58 -19.58 -10.32 18.05
N GLN A 59 -20.07 -11.48 17.64
CA GLN A 59 -19.58 -12.15 16.42
C GLN A 59 -19.77 -11.26 15.19
N VAL A 60 -20.93 -10.61 15.07
CA VAL A 60 -21.23 -9.67 13.97
C VAL A 60 -20.31 -8.44 14.04
N LEU A 61 -20.08 -7.89 15.23
CA LEU A 61 -19.20 -6.75 15.43
C LEU A 61 -17.74 -7.10 15.08
N HIS A 62 -17.27 -8.27 15.52
CA HIS A 62 -15.94 -8.79 15.22
C HIS A 62 -15.72 -8.88 13.71
N ALA A 63 -16.66 -9.52 12.99
CA ALA A 63 -16.59 -9.66 11.54
C ALA A 63 -16.56 -8.30 10.81
N LYS A 64 -17.35 -7.32 11.26
CA LYS A 64 -17.35 -5.97 10.68
C LYS A 64 -16.03 -5.23 10.93
N MET A 65 -15.48 -5.33 12.13
CA MET A 65 -14.20 -4.71 12.47
C MET A 65 -13.06 -5.34 11.69
N ASP A 66 -13.04 -6.67 11.55
CA ASP A 66 -12.05 -7.37 10.73
C ASP A 66 -12.15 -6.97 9.24
N GLY A 67 -13.37 -6.86 8.70
CA GLY A 67 -13.57 -6.40 7.32
C GLY A 67 -13.07 -4.98 7.09
N PHE A 68 -13.36 -4.05 8.02
CA PHE A 68 -12.85 -2.68 7.94
C PHE A 68 -11.31 -2.62 8.00
N ILE A 69 -10.70 -3.45 8.84
CA ILE A 69 -9.24 -3.55 8.97
C ILE A 69 -8.62 -4.11 7.68
N ASP A 70 -9.26 -5.12 7.07
CA ASP A 70 -8.81 -5.71 5.81
C ASP A 70 -8.90 -4.71 4.64
N GLU A 71 -9.95 -3.88 4.59
CA GLU A 71 -10.04 -2.78 3.62
C GLU A 71 -8.93 -1.74 3.83
N LEU A 72 -8.59 -1.40 5.08
CA LEU A 72 -7.49 -0.47 5.38
C LEU A 72 -6.15 -1.04 4.89
N ALA A 73 -5.90 -2.34 5.15
CA ALA A 73 -4.69 -3.02 4.69
C ALA A 73 -4.60 -3.06 3.16
N HIS A 74 -5.70 -3.40 2.49
CA HIS A 74 -5.79 -3.42 1.03
C HIS A 74 -5.49 -2.04 0.42
N ASN A 75 -6.04 -0.98 0.99
CA ASN A 75 -5.76 0.39 0.56
C ASN A 75 -4.28 0.75 0.76
N GLY A 76 -3.67 0.32 1.88
CA GLY A 76 -2.23 0.46 2.11
C GLY A 76 -1.38 -0.21 1.02
N GLU A 77 -1.74 -1.43 0.62
CA GLU A 77 -1.07 -2.15 -0.46
C GLU A 77 -1.21 -1.45 -1.82
N GLN A 78 -2.41 -0.94 -2.14
CA GLN A 78 -2.63 -0.18 -3.38
C GLN A 78 -1.80 1.11 -3.43
N ILE A 79 -1.65 1.78 -2.30
CA ILE A 79 -0.79 2.98 -2.17
C ILE A 79 0.67 2.62 -2.45
N VAL A 80 1.17 1.52 -1.86
CA VAL A 80 2.54 1.03 -2.10
C VAL A 80 2.74 0.63 -3.56
N ALA A 81 1.79 -0.10 -4.14
CA ALA A 81 1.85 -0.52 -5.54
C ALA A 81 1.87 0.68 -6.51
N SER A 82 1.03 1.67 -6.25
CA SER A 82 0.97 2.91 -7.04
C SER A 82 2.29 3.68 -6.95
N ALA A 83 2.86 3.82 -5.74
CA ALA A 83 4.15 4.48 -5.56
C ALA A 83 5.29 3.77 -6.31
N ARG A 84 5.31 2.44 -6.30
CA ARG A 84 6.30 1.65 -7.07
C ARG A 84 6.14 1.84 -8.58
N SER A 85 4.90 1.89 -9.08
CA SER A 85 4.63 2.12 -10.49
C SER A 85 5.16 3.47 -10.97
N VAL A 86 4.96 4.54 -10.19
CA VAL A 86 5.52 5.86 -10.50
C VAL A 86 7.05 5.82 -10.57
N GLN A 87 7.71 5.22 -9.59
CA GLN A 87 9.18 5.10 -9.60
C GLN A 87 9.72 4.31 -10.80
N GLN A 88 9.00 3.29 -11.25
CA GLN A 88 9.38 2.52 -12.43
C GLN A 88 9.27 3.35 -13.70
N VAL A 89 8.15 4.07 -13.89
CA VAL A 89 7.95 4.94 -15.06
C VAL A 89 9.02 6.04 -15.12
N ASP A 90 9.31 6.68 -13.99
CA ASP A 90 10.36 7.70 -13.92
C ASP A 90 11.75 7.13 -14.26
N GLY A 91 12.05 5.94 -13.75
CA GLY A 91 13.29 5.23 -14.06
C GLY A 91 13.42 4.85 -15.53
N ASP A 92 12.34 4.34 -16.14
CA ASP A 92 12.30 3.97 -17.55
C ASP A 92 12.42 5.20 -18.46
N ALA A 93 11.78 6.31 -18.10
CA ALA A 93 11.90 7.58 -18.80
C ALA A 93 13.34 8.14 -18.74
N ALA A 94 13.97 8.14 -17.56
CA ALA A 94 15.36 8.58 -17.41
C ALA A 94 16.34 7.69 -18.21
N ASN A 95 16.12 6.38 -18.20
CA ASN A 95 16.91 5.44 -18.99
C ASN A 95 16.72 5.65 -20.50
N GLY A 96 15.48 5.91 -20.94
CA GLY A 96 15.15 6.26 -22.33
C GLY A 96 15.88 7.53 -22.77
N PHE A 97 15.77 8.59 -21.97
CA PHE A 97 16.46 9.86 -22.22
C PHE A 97 17.98 9.69 -22.31
N ASN A 98 18.60 8.96 -21.38
CA ASN A 98 20.04 8.70 -21.41
C ASN A 98 20.47 7.89 -22.64
N ARG A 99 19.64 6.95 -23.10
CA ARG A 99 19.88 6.21 -24.35
C ARG A 99 19.83 7.13 -25.57
N GLU A 100 18.83 7.99 -25.66
CA GLU A 100 18.69 8.96 -26.77
C GLU A 100 19.85 9.96 -26.77
N MET A 101 20.21 10.51 -25.61
CA MET A 101 21.37 11.40 -25.47
C MET A 101 22.67 10.71 -25.87
N SER A 102 22.86 9.46 -25.47
CA SER A 102 24.05 8.67 -25.86
C SER A 102 24.07 8.37 -27.36
N ALA A 103 22.93 8.07 -27.96
CA ALA A 103 22.81 7.85 -29.40
C ALA A 103 23.10 9.13 -30.22
N LEU A 104 22.56 10.27 -29.78
CA LEU A 104 22.82 11.58 -30.39
C LEU A 104 24.31 11.96 -30.28
N ASN A 105 24.93 11.74 -29.12
CA ASN A 105 26.35 12.02 -28.93
C ASN A 105 27.23 11.07 -29.78
N GLY A 106 26.86 9.80 -29.92
CA GLY A 106 27.54 8.85 -30.80
C GLY A 106 27.42 9.19 -32.29
N LEU A 107 26.26 9.67 -32.73
CA LEU A 107 26.05 10.19 -34.10
C LEU A 107 26.90 11.44 -34.38
N ALA A 108 27.02 12.35 -33.41
CA ALA A 108 27.86 13.54 -33.52
C ALA A 108 29.37 13.22 -33.57
N GLN A 109 29.78 12.06 -33.04
CA GLN A 109 31.16 11.60 -33.01
C GLN A 109 31.56 10.69 -34.20
N GLN A 110 30.65 10.39 -35.12
CA GLN A 110 31.03 9.66 -36.34
C GLN A 110 32.13 10.44 -37.09
N PRO A 111 33.27 9.79 -37.42
CA PRO A 111 34.35 10.47 -38.13
C PRO A 111 33.81 10.99 -39.46
N ARG A 112 34.04 12.28 -39.73
CA ARG A 112 33.71 12.85 -41.05
C ARG A 112 34.38 11.98 -42.13
N PRO A 113 33.63 11.53 -43.16
CA PRO A 113 34.22 10.74 -44.22
C PRO A 113 35.42 11.50 -44.78
N HIS A 114 36.57 10.84 -44.84
CA HIS A 114 37.79 11.41 -45.37
C HIS A 114 37.56 11.77 -46.84
N SER A 115 37.38 13.06 -47.13
CA SER A 115 37.49 13.57 -48.49
C SER A 115 38.97 13.50 -48.90
N GLY A 116 39.36 12.38 -49.52
CA GLY A 116 40.57 12.35 -50.37
C GLY A 116 40.37 13.32 -51.54
N PRO A 117 41.46 13.89 -52.09
CA PRO A 117 42.59 13.15 -52.65
C PRO A 117 43.98 13.56 -52.15
#